data_AF-A0A1G0K4Q0-F1
#
_entry.id   AF-A0A1G0K4Q0-F1
#
_cell.length_a   1.000
_cell.length_b   1.000
_cell.length_c   1.000
_cell.angle_alpha   90.00
_cell.angle_beta   90.00
_cell.angle_gamma   90.00
#
_symmetry.space_group_name_H-M   'P 1'
#
loop_
_entity.id
_entity.type
_entity.pdbx_description
1 polymer ?
#
loop_
_entity_poly.entity_id
_entity_poly.type
_entity_poly.pdbx_seq_one_letter_code
_entity_poly.pdbx_strand_id
1 'polypeptide(L)'
;MMNTRIFLINLVVFAAPVFIAPLQAATSLDELLQETRTIRAADVQLAESRAAQFNAASAAEQVRLMNGATAQRDERAAAAKTLADGYSNNEIRINELNTQLRDKANELQIGELFGLARQVATDVASVLRQSLITAQIRPNAGEVNRDIFLRQFSESKSIPSPAELERVWLEIQREMTESGKVARFSTDIVQPNGSKTNAQVVRIGPFTAITGNDYLGYLPTLQSLHVLPRQPPGEIIDAAEQLQNATGDYVLTIVDPARGVLLDQYVERPSFGERIELGGEVGYVIITVGVAGAVAFIFQLIYLIIVRLAVWRQLRDLNRPNRNNPLGRVLLA
;
A
#
# COMPACT_ATOMS: atom_id res chain seq x y z
N MET A 1 41.03 -5.27 -33.47
CA MET A 1 42.45 -4.85 -33.42
C MET A 1 42.67 -4.05 -32.15
N MET A 2 43.33 -4.63 -31.14
CA MET A 2 44.51 -4.07 -30.46
C MET A 2 44.93 -5.05 -29.36
N ASN A 3 46.23 -5.35 -29.33
CA ASN A 3 46.86 -6.45 -28.61
C ASN A 3 46.91 -6.24 -27.09
N THR A 4 46.73 -7.32 -26.32
CA THR A 4 47.18 -7.41 -24.93
C THR A 4 48.18 -8.57 -24.83
N ARG A 5 49.47 -8.24 -24.66
CA ARG A 5 50.54 -9.20 -24.47
C ARG A 5 50.53 -9.67 -23.01
N ILE A 6 50.28 -10.95 -22.79
CA ILE A 6 50.38 -11.61 -21.48
C ILE A 6 51.83 -12.03 -21.27
N PHE A 7 52.48 -11.47 -20.25
CA PHE A 7 53.77 -11.94 -19.73
C PHE A 7 53.49 -13.13 -18.79
N LEU A 8 53.93 -14.32 -19.20
CA LEU A 8 53.95 -15.52 -18.37
C LEU A 8 55.21 -15.49 -17.49
N ILE A 9 55.02 -15.35 -16.16
CA ILE A 9 56.02 -15.76 -15.16
C ILE A 9 55.38 -16.89 -14.36
N ASN A 10 55.76 -18.12 -14.69
CA ASN A 10 55.47 -19.31 -13.90
C ASN A 10 56.35 -19.30 -12.65
N LEU A 11 55.76 -18.96 -11.50
CA LEU A 11 56.30 -19.30 -10.20
C LEU A 11 55.39 -20.40 -9.63
N VAL A 12 55.83 -21.65 -9.73
CA VAL A 12 55.15 -22.80 -9.11
C VAL A 12 55.38 -22.71 -7.61
N VAL A 13 54.43 -22.09 -6.91
CA VAL A 13 54.27 -22.20 -5.45
C VAL A 13 53.20 -23.26 -5.22
N PHE A 14 53.56 -24.30 -4.48
CA PHE A 14 52.68 -25.39 -4.09
C PHE A 14 51.64 -24.84 -3.07
N ALA A 15 50.57 -24.24 -3.57
CA ALA A 15 49.43 -23.78 -2.78
C ALA A 15 48.36 -24.87 -2.76
N ALA A 16 48.11 -25.46 -1.59
CA ALA A 16 46.94 -26.30 -1.39
C ALA A 16 45.67 -25.46 -1.64
N PRO A 17 44.66 -25.98 -2.37
CA PRO A 17 43.47 -25.21 -2.67
C PRO A 17 42.64 -25.04 -1.40
N VAL A 18 42.58 -23.82 -0.87
CA VAL A 18 41.52 -23.43 0.05
C VAL A 18 40.29 -23.18 -0.81
N PHE A 19 39.34 -24.12 -0.78
CA PHE A 19 38.00 -23.90 -1.32
C PHE A 19 37.29 -22.85 -0.46
N ILE A 20 37.22 -21.61 -0.95
CA ILE A 20 36.28 -20.61 -0.43
C ILE A 20 34.98 -20.83 -1.21
N ALA A 21 34.02 -21.52 -0.59
CA ALA A 21 32.65 -21.55 -1.10
C ALA A 21 32.02 -20.15 -0.93
N PRO A 22 31.27 -19.63 -1.91
CA PRO A 22 30.54 -18.38 -1.74
C PRO A 22 29.46 -18.59 -0.65
N LEU A 23 29.52 -17.82 0.45
CA LEU A 23 28.43 -17.77 1.42
C LEU A 23 27.19 -17.17 0.73
N GLN A 24 26.14 -17.98 0.55
CA GLN A 24 24.80 -17.46 0.37
C GLN A 24 24.32 -16.97 1.74
N ALA A 25 23.91 -15.70 1.83
CA ALA A 25 23.39 -15.16 3.07
C ALA A 25 22.13 -15.92 3.49
N ALA A 26 22.17 -16.57 4.66
CA ALA A 26 21.05 -17.32 5.20
C ALA A 26 19.79 -16.43 5.32
N THR A 27 18.67 -16.94 4.82
CA THR A 27 17.40 -16.23 4.72
C THR A 27 16.46 -16.46 5.90
N SER A 28 16.81 -17.38 6.81
CA SER A 28 16.05 -17.65 8.04
C SER A 28 16.96 -17.98 9.23
N LEU A 29 16.42 -17.83 10.45
CA LEU A 29 17.12 -18.19 11.70
C LEU A 29 17.44 -19.70 11.78
N ASP A 30 16.57 -20.54 11.22
CA ASP A 30 16.76 -21.99 11.16
C ASP A 30 17.90 -22.37 10.19
N GLU A 31 17.97 -21.66 9.06
CA GLU A 31 19.07 -21.82 8.08
C GLU A 31 20.40 -21.37 8.68
N LEU A 32 20.44 -20.24 9.39
CA LEU A 32 21.62 -19.79 10.14
C LEU A 32 22.06 -20.80 11.20
N LEU A 33 21.11 -21.39 11.94
CA LEU A 33 21.42 -22.41 12.95
C LEU A 33 22.00 -23.67 12.30
N GLN A 34 21.45 -24.09 11.18
CA GLN A 34 21.93 -25.26 10.44
C GLN A 34 23.31 -25.01 9.83
N GLU A 35 23.56 -23.83 9.27
CA GLU A 35 24.86 -23.40 8.76
C GLU A 35 25.90 -23.37 9.90
N THR A 36 25.55 -22.76 11.03
CA THR A 36 26.42 -22.72 12.23
C THR A 36 26.77 -24.12 12.73
N ARG A 37 25.81 -25.04 12.75
CA ARG A 37 26.05 -26.45 13.11
C ARG A 37 26.99 -27.14 12.12
N THR A 38 26.82 -26.86 10.82
CA THR A 38 27.64 -27.45 9.76
C THR A 38 29.09 -26.94 9.83
N ILE A 39 29.28 -25.62 10.00
CA ILE A 39 30.59 -25.01 10.20
C ILE A 39 31.26 -25.60 11.45
N ARG A 40 30.53 -25.66 12.58
CA ARG A 40 31.06 -26.24 13.83
C ARG A 40 31.45 -27.70 13.66
N ALA A 41 30.66 -28.50 12.97
CA ALA A 41 30.98 -29.90 12.70
C ALA A 41 32.25 -30.04 11.84
N ALA A 42 32.40 -29.20 10.81
CA ALA A 42 33.60 -29.16 9.97
C ALA A 42 34.85 -28.73 10.77
N ASP A 43 34.73 -27.74 11.65
CA ASP A 43 35.81 -27.29 12.54
C ASP A 43 36.26 -28.39 13.50
N VAL A 44 35.30 -29.12 14.10
CA VAL A 44 35.59 -30.26 14.97
C VAL A 44 36.33 -31.36 14.21
N GLN A 45 35.85 -31.74 13.02
CA GLN A 45 36.51 -32.75 12.19
C GLN A 45 37.94 -32.33 11.79
N LEU A 46 38.13 -31.06 11.42
CA LEU A 46 39.45 -30.53 11.07
C LEU A 46 40.39 -30.53 12.28
N ALA A 47 39.89 -30.17 13.48
CA ALA A 47 40.65 -30.21 14.71
C ALA A 47 41.06 -31.64 15.09
N GLU A 48 40.14 -32.61 14.99
CA GLU A 48 40.41 -34.03 15.22
C GLU A 48 41.44 -34.58 14.23
N SER A 49 41.32 -34.26 12.94
CA SER A 49 42.30 -34.64 11.92
C SER A 49 43.68 -34.08 12.21
N ARG A 50 43.78 -32.81 12.63
CA ARG A 50 45.06 -32.19 12.99
C ARG A 50 45.67 -32.82 14.25
N ALA A 51 44.84 -33.15 15.25
CA ALA A 51 45.29 -33.82 16.47
C ALA A 51 45.79 -35.25 16.17
N ALA A 52 45.09 -36.00 15.32
CA ALA A 52 45.51 -37.33 14.89
C ALA A 52 46.83 -37.29 14.12
N GLN A 53 46.99 -36.35 13.18
CA GLN A 53 48.24 -36.14 12.44
C GLN A 53 49.40 -35.76 13.36
N PHE A 54 49.16 -34.90 14.36
CA PHE A 54 50.16 -34.51 15.35
C PHE A 54 50.57 -35.69 16.24
N ASN A 55 49.62 -36.49 16.72
CA ASN A 55 49.89 -37.63 17.60
C ASN A 55 50.60 -38.79 16.88
N ALA A 56 50.38 -38.96 15.57
CA ALA A 56 51.03 -40.00 14.76
C ALA A 56 52.42 -39.60 14.22
N ALA A 57 52.80 -38.33 14.35
CA ALA A 57 54.06 -37.79 13.85
C ALA A 57 55.25 -38.08 14.80
N SER A 58 56.46 -38.14 14.24
CA SER A 58 57.69 -38.23 15.04
C SER A 58 57.97 -36.94 15.81
N ALA A 59 58.80 -36.98 16.85
CA ALA A 59 59.11 -35.80 17.66
C ALA A 59 59.65 -34.61 16.85
N ALA A 60 60.49 -34.86 15.83
CA ALA A 60 60.99 -33.81 14.93
C ALA A 60 59.89 -33.21 14.05
N GLU A 61 58.93 -34.04 13.63
CA GLU A 61 57.80 -33.66 12.78
C GLU A 61 56.72 -32.89 13.57
N GLN A 62 56.48 -33.25 14.82
CA GLN A 62 55.62 -32.50 15.75
C GLN A 62 56.10 -31.07 15.96
N VAL A 63 57.41 -30.88 16.14
CA VAL A 63 58.02 -29.54 16.24
C VAL A 63 57.78 -28.73 14.96
N ARG A 64 57.91 -29.36 13.78
CA ARG A 64 57.65 -28.72 12.49
C ARG A 64 56.18 -28.29 12.34
N LEU A 65 55.24 -29.18 12.68
CA LEU A 65 53.79 -28.89 12.61
C LEU A 65 53.40 -27.77 13.58
N MET A 66 53.93 -27.77 14.81
CA MET A 66 53.67 -26.72 15.79
C MET A 66 54.22 -25.37 15.34
N ASN A 67 55.45 -25.34 14.80
CA ASN A 67 56.06 -24.13 14.28
C ASN A 67 55.28 -23.57 13.08
N GLY A 68 54.83 -24.44 12.17
CA GLY A 68 54.00 -24.05 11.03
C GLY A 68 52.63 -23.51 11.43
N ALA A 69 51.95 -24.16 12.38
CA ALA A 69 50.67 -23.69 12.92
C ALA A 69 50.82 -22.35 13.67
N THR A 70 51.90 -22.19 14.43
CA THR A 70 52.23 -20.93 15.12
C THR A 70 52.49 -19.81 14.12
N ALA A 71 53.30 -20.07 13.09
CA ALA A 71 53.56 -19.09 12.03
C ALA A 71 52.27 -18.69 11.29
N GLN A 72 51.40 -19.64 10.95
CA GLN A 72 50.13 -19.36 10.30
C GLN A 72 49.17 -18.57 11.23
N ARG A 73 49.14 -18.89 12.53
CA ARG A 73 48.37 -18.12 13.51
C ARG A 73 48.88 -16.68 13.58
N ASP A 74 50.19 -16.49 13.65
CA ASP A 74 50.81 -15.18 13.80
C ASP A 74 50.62 -14.33 12.53
N GLU A 75 50.73 -14.93 11.34
CA GLU A 75 50.41 -14.28 10.07
C GLU A 75 48.94 -13.82 10.02
N ARG A 76 48.00 -14.71 10.38
CA ARG A 76 46.57 -14.35 10.42
C ARG A 76 46.25 -13.32 11.49
N ALA A 77 46.89 -13.40 12.65
CA ALA A 77 46.73 -12.41 13.72
C ALA A 77 47.26 -11.04 13.28
N ALA A 78 48.40 -10.99 12.59
CA ALA A 78 48.93 -9.77 12.00
C ALA A 78 47.98 -9.18 10.94
N ALA A 79 47.47 -10.01 10.02
CA ALA A 79 46.51 -9.59 9.02
C ALA A 79 45.19 -9.08 9.64
N ALA A 80 44.66 -9.79 10.64
CA ALA A 80 43.47 -9.38 11.37
C ALA A 80 43.68 -8.05 12.09
N LYS A 81 44.87 -7.84 12.69
CA LYS A 81 45.24 -6.58 13.31
C LYS A 81 45.29 -5.45 12.29
N THR A 82 45.95 -5.63 11.15
CA THR A 82 45.98 -4.61 10.08
C THR A 82 44.58 -4.26 9.58
N LEU A 83 43.70 -5.25 9.42
CA LEU A 83 42.32 -5.02 9.00
C LEU A 83 41.52 -4.28 10.07
N ALA A 84 41.68 -4.65 11.35
CA ALA A 84 41.05 -3.97 12.48
C ALA A 84 41.52 -2.51 12.62
N ASP A 85 42.82 -2.28 12.50
CA ASP A 85 43.41 -0.93 12.50
C ASP A 85 42.87 -0.11 11.31
N GLY A 86 42.78 -0.71 10.12
CA GLY A 86 42.19 -0.09 8.94
C GLY A 86 40.72 0.27 9.11
N TYR A 87 39.92 -0.63 9.69
CA TYR A 87 38.51 -0.37 10.01
C TYR A 87 38.37 0.78 11.01
N SER A 88 39.14 0.75 12.10
CA SER A 88 39.12 1.80 13.13
C SER A 88 39.52 3.16 12.56
N ASN A 89 40.58 3.21 11.75
CA ASN A 89 41.01 4.44 11.08
C ASN A 89 39.95 4.96 10.08
N ASN A 90 39.29 4.07 9.34
CA ASN A 90 38.19 4.45 8.46
C ASN A 90 37.00 5.01 9.25
N GLU A 91 36.67 4.42 10.40
CA GLU A 91 35.60 4.90 11.28
C GLU A 91 35.90 6.31 11.82
N ILE A 92 37.13 6.54 12.30
CA ILE A 92 37.60 7.87 12.72
C ILE A 92 37.48 8.86 11.56
N ARG A 93 37.99 8.50 10.38
CA ARG A 93 37.97 9.37 9.20
C ARG A 93 36.55 9.68 8.73
N ILE A 94 35.64 8.71 8.75
CA ILE A 94 34.23 8.92 8.41
C ILE A 94 33.59 9.90 9.39
N ASN A 95 33.86 9.75 10.69
CA ASN A 95 33.34 10.66 11.72
C ASN A 95 33.89 12.09 11.58
N GLU A 96 35.18 12.24 11.29
CA GLU A 96 35.80 13.54 11.02
C GLU A 96 35.19 14.19 9.77
N LEU A 97 35.10 13.46 8.66
CA LEU A 97 34.50 13.96 7.41
C LEU A 97 33.03 14.36 7.61
N ASN A 98 32.25 13.55 8.34
CA ASN A 98 30.87 13.88 8.67
C ASN A 98 30.76 15.14 9.52
N THR A 99 31.69 15.35 10.46
CA THR A 99 31.75 16.57 11.27
C THR A 99 32.08 17.79 10.41
N GLN A 100 33.12 17.70 9.58
CA GLN A 100 33.50 18.77 8.65
C GLN A 100 32.36 19.14 7.70
N LEU A 101 31.63 18.13 7.18
CA LEU A 101 30.47 18.34 6.33
C LEU A 101 29.34 19.07 7.06
N ARG A 102 29.06 18.71 8.32
CA ARG A 102 28.06 19.39 9.15
C ARG A 102 28.46 20.82 9.46
N ASP A 103 29.71 21.05 9.82
CA ASP A 103 30.23 22.38 10.12
C ASP A 103 30.14 23.30 8.90
N LYS A 104 30.53 22.81 7.73
CA LYS A 104 30.36 23.53 6.45
C LYS A 104 28.89 23.79 6.11
N ALA A 105 28.00 22.83 6.36
CA ALA A 105 26.57 23.03 6.12
C ALA A 105 25.96 24.07 7.07
N ASN A 106 26.43 24.13 8.32
CA ASN A 106 26.02 25.15 9.28
C ASN A 106 26.60 26.52 8.94
N GLU A 107 27.87 26.59 8.54
CA GLU A 107 28.53 27.82 8.06
C GLU A 107 27.78 28.44 6.87
N LEU A 108 27.34 27.59 5.93
CA LEU A 108 26.53 28.00 4.78
C LEU A 108 25.04 28.19 5.11
N GLN A 109 24.61 27.99 6.36
CA GLN A 109 23.22 28.08 6.83
C GLN A 109 22.24 27.16 6.08
N ILE A 110 22.74 26.16 5.35
CA ILE A 110 21.92 25.19 4.60
C ILE A 110 21.45 24.02 5.47
N GLY A 111 22.02 23.86 6.67
CA GLY A 111 21.61 22.84 7.64
C GLY A 111 20.12 22.95 8.04
N GLU A 112 19.61 24.17 8.22
CA GLU A 112 18.19 24.42 8.51
C GLU A 112 17.29 24.06 7.32
N LEU A 113 17.76 24.32 6.09
CA LEU A 113 17.05 23.98 4.86
C LEU A 113 16.91 22.45 4.70
N PHE A 114 17.91 21.68 5.11
CA PHE A 114 17.81 20.21 5.12
C PHE A 114 16.85 19.70 6.20
N GLY A 115 16.80 20.37 7.36
CA GLY A 115 15.79 20.11 8.38
C GLY A 115 14.37 20.32 7.84
N LEU A 116 14.13 21.48 7.23
CA LEU A 116 12.85 21.81 6.60
C LEU A 116 12.50 20.84 5.46
N ALA A 117 13.46 20.50 4.59
CA ALA A 117 13.23 19.55 3.50
C ALA A 117 12.80 18.18 4.02
N ARG A 118 13.39 17.69 5.13
CA ARG A 118 12.98 16.42 5.77
C ARG A 118 11.59 16.49 6.40
N GLN A 119 11.26 17.62 7.01
CA GLN A 119 9.91 17.84 7.53
C GLN A 119 8.87 17.82 6.40
N VAL A 120 9.10 18.60 5.34
CA VAL A 120 8.25 18.62 4.15
C VAL A 120 8.14 17.23 3.52
N ALA A 121 9.25 16.49 3.41
CA ALA A 121 9.23 15.12 2.90
C ALA A 121 8.38 14.18 3.77
N THR A 122 8.38 14.35 5.11
CA THR A 122 7.53 13.58 6.04
C THR A 122 6.05 13.87 5.81
N ASP A 123 5.69 15.14 5.68
CA ASP A 123 4.32 15.58 5.45
C ASP A 123 3.81 15.07 4.10
N VAL A 124 4.62 15.22 3.05
CA VAL A 124 4.29 14.77 1.70
C VAL A 124 4.23 13.24 1.64
N ALA A 125 5.14 12.51 2.28
CA ALA A 125 5.08 11.05 2.36
C ALA A 125 3.76 10.57 2.98
N SER A 126 3.27 11.27 4.01
CA SER A 126 1.97 10.97 4.63
C SER A 126 0.81 11.17 3.67
N VAL A 127 0.85 12.23 2.86
CA VAL A 127 -0.14 12.48 1.80
C VAL A 127 -0.06 11.42 0.70
N LEU A 128 1.13 11.12 0.17
CA LEU A 128 1.33 10.15 -0.91
C LEU A 128 0.88 8.74 -0.52
N ARG A 129 1.08 8.36 0.75
CA ARG A 129 0.66 7.06 1.28
C ARG A 129 -0.85 6.84 1.18
N GLN A 130 -1.65 7.91 1.23
CA GLN A 130 -3.11 7.86 1.10
C GLN A 130 -3.60 8.27 -0.30
N SER A 131 -2.69 8.66 -1.19
CA SER A 131 -3.07 9.16 -2.51
C SER A 131 -3.29 8.02 -3.50
N LEU A 132 -4.49 8.02 -4.09
CA LEU A 132 -4.86 7.16 -5.23
C LEU A 132 -3.90 7.32 -6.41
N ILE A 133 -3.22 8.47 -6.52
CA ILE A 133 -2.25 8.76 -7.60
C ILE A 133 -1.06 7.81 -7.54
N THR A 134 -0.71 7.29 -6.35
CA THR A 134 0.38 6.32 -6.19
C THR A 134 0.10 5.00 -6.91
N ALA A 135 -1.18 4.63 -7.10
CA ALA A 135 -1.55 3.45 -7.88
C ALA A 135 -1.34 3.64 -9.39
N GLN A 136 -1.31 4.89 -9.88
CA GLN A 136 -1.02 5.23 -11.27
C GLN A 136 0.49 5.35 -11.53
N ILE A 137 1.20 6.08 -10.66
CA ILE A 137 2.64 6.34 -10.83
C ILE A 137 3.43 5.20 -10.20
N ARG A 138 3.79 4.23 -11.03
CA ARG A 138 4.65 3.11 -10.62
C ARG A 138 6.12 3.47 -10.82
N PRO A 139 7.03 3.01 -9.94
CA PRO A 139 8.46 3.21 -10.13
C PRO A 139 8.96 2.46 -11.37
N ASN A 140 9.99 3.00 -12.03
CA ASN A 140 10.68 2.27 -13.08
C ASN A 140 11.45 1.07 -12.49
N ALA A 141 11.84 0.13 -13.34
CA ALA A 141 12.62 -1.03 -12.89
C ALA A 141 13.93 -0.58 -12.20
N GLY A 142 14.11 -0.98 -10.94
CA GLY A 142 15.27 -0.61 -10.12
C GLY A 142 15.12 0.71 -9.36
N GLU A 143 14.03 1.44 -9.52
CA GLU A 143 13.75 2.66 -8.75
C GLU A 143 12.92 2.36 -7.50
N VAL A 144 13.21 3.11 -6.44
CA VAL A 144 12.40 3.10 -5.20
C VAL A 144 11.10 3.84 -5.46
N ASN A 145 9.97 3.34 -4.92
CA ASN A 145 8.69 4.05 -5.01
C ASN A 145 8.78 5.44 -4.34
N ARG A 146 8.02 6.41 -4.86
CA ARG A 146 8.04 7.81 -4.42
C ARG A 146 7.75 8.00 -2.93
N ASP A 147 6.81 7.24 -2.36
CA ASP A 147 6.48 7.30 -0.94
C ASP A 147 7.59 6.71 -0.06
N ILE A 148 8.17 5.58 -0.48
CA ILE A 148 9.29 4.93 0.20
C ILE A 148 10.51 5.86 0.17
N PHE A 149 10.79 6.47 -0.97
CA PHE A 149 11.88 7.43 -1.12
C PHE A 149 11.72 8.61 -0.16
N LEU A 150 10.55 9.26 -0.10
CA LEU A 150 10.34 10.41 0.79
C LEU A 150 10.48 10.04 2.27
N ARG A 151 10.06 8.83 2.67
CA ARG A 151 10.27 8.30 4.02
C ARG A 151 11.74 8.06 4.33
N GLN A 152 12.47 7.41 3.42
CA GLN A 152 13.90 7.18 3.59
C GLN A 152 14.67 8.51 3.67
N PHE A 153 14.28 9.47 2.83
CA PHE A 153 14.83 10.83 2.84
C PHE A 153 14.58 11.53 4.17
N SER A 154 13.37 11.46 4.72
CA SER A 154 13.03 12.14 5.97
C SER A 154 13.69 11.51 7.20
N GLU A 155 13.84 10.19 7.20
CA GLU A 155 14.50 9.43 8.28
C GLU A 155 16.04 9.54 8.22
N SER A 156 16.61 9.94 7.08
CA SER A 156 18.06 10.02 6.91
C SER A 156 18.70 11.11 7.76
N LYS A 157 19.79 10.72 8.44
CA LYS A 157 20.65 11.63 9.22
C LYS A 157 21.83 12.19 8.41
N SER A 158 22.06 11.69 7.20
CA SER A 158 23.10 12.20 6.31
C SER A 158 22.69 13.54 5.69
N ILE A 159 23.68 14.26 5.16
CA ILE A 159 23.41 15.45 4.35
C ILE A 159 22.78 14.98 3.03
N PRO A 160 21.61 15.53 2.63
CA PRO A 160 21.01 15.21 1.35
C PRO A 160 21.89 15.61 0.17
N SER A 161 21.97 14.75 -0.83
CA SER A 161 22.56 15.11 -2.12
C SER A 161 21.64 16.04 -2.92
N PRO A 162 22.19 16.84 -3.85
CA PRO A 162 21.38 17.69 -4.74
C PRO A 162 20.33 16.91 -5.53
N ALA A 163 20.65 15.69 -5.99
CA ALA A 163 19.73 14.84 -6.73
C ALA A 163 18.56 14.35 -5.86
N GLU A 164 18.79 14.06 -4.57
CA GLU A 164 17.71 13.71 -3.65
C GLU A 164 16.79 14.90 -3.39
N LEU A 165 17.35 16.09 -3.17
CA LEU A 165 16.57 17.32 -3.03
C LEU A 165 15.75 17.62 -4.29
N GLU A 166 16.35 17.42 -5.46
CA GLU A 166 15.68 17.58 -6.74
C GLU A 166 14.47 16.64 -6.85
N ARG A 167 14.68 15.37 -6.51
CA ARG A 167 13.61 14.38 -6.52
C ARG A 167 12.48 14.74 -5.56
N VAL A 168 12.76 15.27 -4.37
CA VAL A 168 11.72 15.68 -3.40
C VAL A 168 10.79 16.72 -4.01
N TRP A 169 11.31 17.82 -4.55
CA TRP A 169 10.44 18.86 -5.11
C TRP A 169 9.74 18.41 -6.39
N LEU A 170 10.38 17.57 -7.20
CA LEU A 170 9.75 16.97 -8.39
C LEU A 170 8.56 16.08 -8.02
N GLU A 171 8.67 15.26 -6.97
CA GLU A 171 7.55 14.41 -6.54
C GLU A 171 6.41 15.25 -5.94
N ILE A 172 6.71 16.33 -5.21
CA ILE A 172 5.69 17.29 -4.74
C ILE A 172 4.97 17.92 -5.92
N GLN A 173 5.73 18.46 -6.88
CA GLN A 173 5.16 19.10 -8.07
C GLN A 173 4.34 18.10 -8.90
N ARG A 174 4.82 16.86 -9.03
CA ARG A 174 4.12 15.79 -9.75
C ARG A 174 2.81 15.47 -9.06
N GLU A 175 2.79 15.29 -7.74
CA GLU A 175 1.56 15.05 -6.98
C GLU A 175 0.57 16.21 -7.13
N MET A 176 1.03 17.45 -6.98
CA MET A 176 0.19 18.64 -7.17
C MET A 176 -0.41 18.68 -8.58
N THR A 177 0.41 18.43 -9.60
CA THR A 177 0.00 18.47 -11.01
C THR A 177 -1.01 17.37 -11.33
N GLU A 178 -0.80 16.15 -10.83
CA GLU A 178 -1.70 15.02 -11.04
C GLU A 178 -2.98 15.12 -10.20
N SER A 179 -2.95 15.86 -9.08
CA SER A 179 -4.12 16.08 -8.23
C SER A 179 -5.22 16.90 -8.92
N GLY A 180 -4.85 17.76 -9.87
CA GLY A 180 -5.78 18.57 -10.64
C GLY A 180 -6.31 17.91 -11.92
N LYS A 181 -5.95 16.65 -12.19
CA LYS A 181 -6.28 15.96 -13.44
C LYS A 181 -7.31 14.87 -13.25
N VAL A 182 -8.11 14.69 -14.30
CA VAL A 182 -8.83 13.43 -14.55
C VAL A 182 -7.96 12.59 -15.48
N ALA A 183 -7.50 11.44 -15.00
CA ALA A 183 -6.56 10.58 -15.73
C ALA A 183 -7.17 9.22 -16.04
N ARG A 184 -6.93 8.73 -17.26
CA ARG A 184 -7.27 7.37 -17.70
C ARG A 184 -5.99 6.55 -17.80
N PHE A 185 -5.94 5.41 -17.11
CA PHE A 185 -4.76 4.53 -17.14
C PHE A 185 -5.18 3.08 -16.91
N SER A 186 -4.32 2.14 -17.30
CA SER A 186 -4.50 0.72 -17.00
C SER A 186 -3.64 0.35 -15.79
N THR A 187 -4.22 -0.37 -14.84
CA THR A 187 -3.49 -0.90 -13.68
C THR A 187 -4.17 -2.18 -13.19
N ASP A 188 -3.47 -2.92 -12.34
CA ASP A 188 -4.03 -4.10 -11.69
C ASP A 188 -4.88 -3.64 -10.50
N ILE A 189 -6.12 -4.11 -10.47
CA ILE A 189 -7.06 -3.89 -9.37
C ILE A 189 -7.31 -5.21 -8.63
N VAL A 190 -7.51 -5.11 -7.32
CA VAL A 190 -7.87 -6.26 -6.48
C VAL A 190 -9.39 -6.43 -6.48
N GLN A 191 -9.85 -7.61 -6.91
CA GLN A 191 -11.26 -7.98 -6.90
C GLN A 191 -11.72 -8.38 -5.49
N PRO A 192 -13.04 -8.40 -5.20
CA PRO A 192 -13.55 -8.81 -3.88
C PRO A 192 -13.16 -10.24 -3.47
N ASN A 193 -12.87 -11.11 -4.45
CA ASN A 193 -12.37 -12.47 -4.23
C ASN A 193 -10.84 -12.52 -3.97
N GLY A 194 -10.15 -11.39 -3.92
CA GLY A 194 -8.70 -11.28 -3.73
C GLY A 194 -7.85 -11.49 -4.98
N SER A 195 -8.45 -11.85 -6.12
CA SER A 195 -7.72 -11.97 -7.39
C SER A 195 -7.34 -10.60 -7.95
N LYS A 196 -6.23 -10.53 -8.69
CA LYS A 196 -5.82 -9.31 -9.40
C LYS A 196 -6.28 -9.38 -10.85
N THR A 197 -6.93 -8.33 -11.32
CA THR A 197 -7.35 -8.20 -12.72
C THR A 197 -6.83 -6.88 -13.27
N ASN A 198 -6.31 -6.89 -14.50
CA ASN A 198 -5.95 -5.64 -15.16
C ASN A 198 -7.22 -4.93 -15.65
N ALA A 199 -7.37 -3.66 -15.30
CA ALA A 199 -8.55 -2.88 -15.65
C ALA A 199 -8.19 -1.46 -16.07
N GLN A 200 -9.05 -0.86 -16.91
CA GLN A 200 -8.96 0.55 -17.25
C GLN A 200 -9.62 1.37 -16.15
N VAL A 201 -8.85 2.26 -15.52
CA VAL A 201 -9.26 3.10 -14.42
C VAL A 201 -9.34 4.55 -14.87
N VAL A 202 -10.41 5.23 -14.46
CA VAL A 202 -10.53 6.69 -14.50
C VAL A 202 -10.36 7.21 -13.08
N ARG A 203 -9.38 8.08 -12.88
CA ARG A 203 -9.11 8.73 -11.59
C ARG A 203 -9.43 10.21 -11.67
N ILE A 204 -10.09 10.75 -10.66
CA ILE A 204 -10.32 12.18 -10.45
C ILE A 204 -9.44 12.64 -9.30
N GLY A 205 -8.31 13.29 -9.62
CA GLY A 205 -7.38 13.78 -8.61
C GLY A 205 -6.96 12.70 -7.61
N PRO A 206 -6.75 13.02 -6.33
CA PRO A 206 -6.50 12.06 -5.26
C PRO A 206 -7.80 11.59 -4.57
N PHE A 207 -8.97 11.79 -5.18
CA PHE A 207 -10.27 11.70 -4.49
C PHE A 207 -11.06 10.44 -4.84
N THR A 208 -11.17 10.13 -6.13
CA THR A 208 -12.08 9.06 -6.59
C THR A 208 -11.45 8.33 -7.76
N ALA A 209 -11.62 7.01 -7.78
CA ALA A 209 -11.23 6.16 -8.90
C ALA A 209 -12.39 5.24 -9.25
N ILE A 210 -12.60 5.02 -10.54
CA ILE A 210 -13.66 4.16 -11.06
C ILE A 210 -13.12 3.25 -12.16
N THR A 211 -13.79 2.13 -12.38
CA THR A 211 -13.56 1.25 -13.52
C THR A 211 -14.89 0.71 -14.04
N GLY A 212 -15.19 0.96 -15.32
CA GLY A 212 -16.53 0.64 -15.84
C GLY A 212 -17.59 1.43 -15.07
N ASN A 213 -18.38 0.70 -14.27
CA ASN A 213 -19.46 1.24 -13.45
C ASN A 213 -19.12 1.20 -11.94
N ASP A 214 -17.98 0.61 -11.58
CA ASP A 214 -17.61 0.35 -10.19
C ASP A 214 -16.69 1.44 -9.65
N TYR A 215 -17.01 1.91 -8.45
CA TYR A 215 -16.10 2.68 -7.61
C TYR A 215 -15.02 1.79 -7.02
N LEU A 216 -13.82 2.36 -6.95
CA LEU A 216 -12.63 1.72 -6.42
C LEU A 216 -12.20 2.38 -5.11
N GLY A 217 -11.85 1.54 -4.14
CA GLY A 217 -11.13 1.95 -2.95
C GLY A 217 -9.62 1.84 -3.14
N TYR A 218 -8.86 2.40 -2.21
CA TYR A 218 -7.39 2.34 -2.20
C TYR A 218 -6.87 1.59 -0.98
N LEU A 219 -5.90 0.69 -1.19
CA LEU A 219 -5.21 -0.02 -0.12
C LEU A 219 -3.80 0.57 0.04
N PRO A 220 -3.55 1.46 1.03
CA PRO A 220 -2.25 2.09 1.24
C PRO A 220 -1.09 1.10 1.38
N THR A 221 -1.32 -0.04 2.03
CA THR A 221 -0.30 -1.07 2.28
C THR A 221 0.15 -1.77 1.00
N LEU A 222 -0.79 -2.03 0.08
CA LEU A 222 -0.51 -2.69 -1.19
C LEU A 222 -0.25 -1.70 -2.33
N GLN A 223 -0.46 -0.41 -2.08
CA GLN A 223 -0.41 0.67 -3.07
C GLN A 223 -1.25 0.35 -4.31
N SER A 224 -2.38 -0.32 -4.08
CA SER A 224 -3.22 -0.89 -5.12
C SER A 224 -4.67 -0.43 -4.96
N LEU A 225 -5.35 -0.31 -6.08
CA LEU A 225 -6.80 -0.11 -6.09
C LEU A 225 -7.51 -1.45 -5.86
N HIS A 226 -8.70 -1.40 -5.31
CA HIS A 226 -9.57 -2.56 -5.15
C HIS A 226 -11.02 -2.17 -5.44
N VAL A 227 -11.79 -3.12 -5.95
CA VAL A 227 -13.23 -2.93 -6.16
C VAL A 227 -13.91 -2.98 -4.80
N LEU A 228 -14.78 -2.01 -4.54
CA LEU A 228 -15.54 -1.99 -3.29
C LEU A 228 -16.43 -3.25 -3.20
N PRO A 229 -16.52 -3.91 -2.02
CA PRO A 229 -17.34 -5.12 -1.86
C PRO A 229 -18.82 -4.92 -2.18
N ARG A 230 -19.30 -3.69 -2.02
CA ARG A 230 -20.61 -3.23 -2.47
C ARG A 230 -20.42 -1.91 -3.21
N GLN A 231 -21.32 -1.62 -4.13
CA GLN A 231 -21.35 -0.36 -4.86
C GLN A 231 -22.47 0.55 -4.33
N PRO A 232 -22.32 1.87 -4.44
CA PRO A 232 -23.36 2.81 -4.04
C PRO A 232 -24.66 2.64 -4.89
N PRO A 233 -25.82 3.22 -4.50
CA PRO A 233 -27.08 3.12 -5.21
C PRO A 233 -27.02 3.71 -6.63
N GLY A 234 -28.01 3.32 -7.46
CA GLY A 234 -28.04 3.51 -8.91
C GLY A 234 -27.61 4.89 -9.41
N GLU A 235 -28.15 5.98 -8.86
CA GLU A 235 -27.80 7.33 -9.31
C GLU A 235 -26.29 7.65 -9.23
N ILE A 236 -25.58 7.04 -8.27
CA ILE A 236 -24.14 7.22 -8.11
C ILE A 236 -23.36 6.35 -9.09
N ILE A 237 -23.80 5.10 -9.33
CA ILE A 237 -23.23 4.20 -10.34
C ILE A 237 -23.40 4.80 -11.74
N ASP A 238 -24.55 5.37 -12.04
CA ASP A 238 -24.84 5.98 -13.35
C ASP A 238 -23.87 7.14 -13.64
N ALA A 239 -23.49 7.90 -12.61
CA ALA A 239 -22.48 8.96 -12.72
C ALA A 239 -21.06 8.43 -12.98
N ALA A 240 -20.72 7.25 -12.46
CA ALA A 240 -19.47 6.57 -12.77
C ALA A 240 -19.45 6.07 -14.22
N GLU A 241 -20.53 5.43 -14.67
CA GLU A 241 -20.64 4.96 -16.06
C GLU A 241 -20.54 6.14 -17.06
N GLN A 242 -21.22 7.25 -16.77
CA GLN A 242 -21.13 8.47 -17.59
C GLN A 242 -19.69 9.01 -17.64
N LEU A 243 -18.98 9.05 -16.52
CA LEU A 243 -17.58 9.48 -16.48
C LEU A 243 -16.67 8.51 -17.25
N GLN A 244 -16.90 7.20 -17.13
CA GLN A 244 -16.13 6.19 -17.86
C GLN A 244 -16.31 6.36 -19.37
N ASN A 245 -17.52 6.63 -19.84
CA ASN A 245 -17.82 6.77 -21.26
C ASN A 245 -17.63 8.20 -21.81
N ALA A 246 -17.36 9.19 -20.95
CA ALA A 246 -17.23 10.58 -21.36
C ALA A 246 -16.05 10.83 -22.30
N THR A 247 -16.35 11.40 -23.47
CA THR A 247 -15.38 11.90 -24.47
C THR A 247 -15.38 13.42 -24.63
N GLY A 248 -16.30 14.12 -23.94
CA GLY A 248 -16.43 15.58 -24.00
C GLY A 248 -15.64 16.30 -22.90
N ASP A 249 -15.65 17.64 -22.95
CA ASP A 249 -14.87 18.50 -22.05
C ASP A 249 -15.43 18.59 -20.63
N TYR A 250 -16.72 18.30 -20.45
CA TYR A 250 -17.42 18.39 -19.17
C TYR A 250 -18.34 17.18 -18.96
N VAL A 251 -18.27 16.62 -17.75
CA VAL A 251 -19.17 15.55 -17.29
C VAL A 251 -19.51 15.80 -15.82
N LEU A 252 -20.80 15.71 -15.50
CA LEU A 252 -21.24 15.77 -14.11
C LEU A 252 -20.94 14.41 -13.46
N THR A 253 -20.21 14.41 -12.37
CA THR A 253 -19.88 13.18 -11.64
C THR A 253 -19.78 13.44 -10.14
N ILE A 254 -19.69 12.37 -9.37
CA ILE A 254 -19.62 12.41 -7.90
C ILE A 254 -18.17 12.20 -7.48
N VAL A 255 -17.70 13.08 -6.61
CA VAL A 255 -16.35 13.05 -6.05
C VAL A 255 -16.46 12.90 -4.55
N ASP A 256 -15.75 11.92 -3.99
CA ASP A 256 -15.60 11.77 -2.54
C ASP A 256 -14.38 12.57 -2.05
N PRO A 257 -14.56 13.72 -1.36
CA PRO A 257 -13.45 14.51 -0.85
C PRO A 257 -12.64 13.77 0.24
N ALA A 258 -13.22 12.76 0.89
CA ALA A 258 -12.58 11.92 1.88
C ALA A 258 -11.82 10.73 1.26
N ARG A 259 -11.60 10.73 -0.06
CA ARG A 259 -10.74 9.78 -0.77
C ARG A 259 -11.21 8.32 -0.67
N GLY A 260 -12.52 8.12 -0.69
CA GLY A 260 -13.16 6.79 -0.62
C GLY A 260 -13.72 6.43 0.75
N VAL A 261 -13.35 7.15 1.82
CA VAL A 261 -13.84 6.85 3.18
C VAL A 261 -15.36 7.06 3.30
N LEU A 262 -15.92 8.07 2.63
CA LEU A 262 -17.37 8.30 2.67
C LEU A 262 -18.10 7.26 1.82
N LEU A 263 -17.53 6.90 0.67
CA LEU A 263 -18.05 5.79 -0.14
C LEU A 263 -18.08 4.51 0.68
N ASP A 264 -16.97 4.12 1.33
CA ASP A 264 -16.88 2.93 2.19
C ASP A 264 -17.96 2.92 3.28
N GLN A 265 -18.10 4.02 4.03
CA GLN A 265 -19.12 4.16 5.06
C GLN A 265 -20.55 4.12 4.51
N TYR A 266 -20.73 4.59 3.28
CA TYR A 266 -22.04 4.63 2.66
C TYR A 266 -22.49 3.25 2.21
N VAL A 267 -21.58 2.40 1.72
CA VAL A 267 -21.92 1.01 1.35
C VAL A 267 -22.08 0.07 2.53
N GLU A 268 -21.61 0.43 3.73
CA GLU A 268 -21.95 -0.26 4.98
C GLU A 268 -23.40 -0.03 5.43
N ARG A 269 -24.12 0.94 4.85
CA ARG A 269 -25.50 1.20 5.24
C ARG A 269 -26.40 0.04 4.81
N PRO A 270 -27.18 -0.57 5.75
CA PRO A 270 -28.09 -1.63 5.39
C PRO A 270 -29.19 -1.08 4.48
N SER A 271 -29.44 -1.82 3.40
CA SER A 271 -30.56 -1.59 2.48
C SER A 271 -31.91 -1.76 3.18
N PHE A 272 -33.00 -1.29 2.57
CA PHE A 272 -34.35 -1.48 3.13
C PHE A 272 -34.68 -2.95 3.39
N GLY A 273 -34.26 -3.86 2.50
CA GLY A 273 -34.45 -5.31 2.70
C GLY A 273 -33.66 -5.84 3.89
N GLU A 274 -32.36 -5.53 3.96
CA GLU A 274 -31.51 -5.96 5.07
C GLU A 274 -31.98 -5.39 6.41
N ARG A 275 -32.55 -4.17 6.44
CA ARG A 275 -33.17 -3.60 7.64
C ARG A 275 -34.37 -4.42 8.13
N ILE A 276 -35.15 -5.00 7.21
CA ILE A 276 -36.28 -5.87 7.56
C ILE A 276 -35.74 -7.19 8.17
N GLU A 277 -34.71 -7.77 7.55
CA GLU A 277 -34.06 -8.99 8.05
C GLU A 277 -33.41 -8.78 9.43
N LEU A 278 -32.68 -7.67 9.60
CA LEU A 278 -32.09 -7.26 10.88
C LEU A 278 -33.15 -6.97 11.96
N GLY A 279 -34.37 -6.61 11.57
CA GLY A 279 -35.51 -6.40 12.47
C GLY A 279 -36.06 -7.69 13.08
N GLY A 280 -35.64 -8.86 12.59
CA GLY A 280 -36.04 -10.17 13.08
C GLY A 280 -37.56 -10.37 13.11
N GLU A 281 -38.03 -11.26 13.98
CA GLU A 281 -39.47 -11.58 14.09
C GLU A 281 -40.33 -10.37 14.40
N VAL A 282 -39.84 -9.46 15.27
CA VAL A 282 -40.57 -8.24 15.65
C VAL A 282 -40.78 -7.32 14.46
N GLY A 283 -39.78 -7.18 13.58
CA GLY A 283 -39.88 -6.40 12.36
C GLY A 283 -41.01 -6.90 11.45
N TYR A 284 -41.12 -8.22 11.24
CA TYR A 284 -42.19 -8.81 10.44
C TYR A 284 -43.58 -8.59 11.04
N VAL A 285 -43.73 -8.66 12.37
CA VAL A 285 -45.01 -8.37 13.04
C VAL A 285 -45.43 -6.91 12.83
N ILE A 286 -44.52 -5.95 13.02
CA ILE A 286 -44.80 -4.52 12.82
C ILE A 286 -45.21 -4.25 11.36
N ILE A 287 -44.48 -4.81 10.39
CA ILE A 287 -44.80 -4.65 8.96
C ILE A 287 -46.19 -5.23 8.65
N THR A 288 -46.50 -6.41 9.18
CA THR A 288 -47.80 -7.08 8.95
C THR A 288 -48.96 -6.23 9.49
N VAL A 289 -48.84 -5.73 10.73
CA VAL A 289 -49.84 -4.83 11.33
C VAL A 289 -49.94 -3.52 10.55
N GLY A 290 -48.81 -2.96 10.13
CA GLY A 290 -48.75 -1.75 9.32
C GLY A 290 -49.47 -1.92 7.97
N VAL A 291 -49.26 -3.04 7.28
CA VAL A 291 -49.93 -3.36 6.02
C VAL A 291 -51.44 -3.55 6.24
N ALA A 292 -51.86 -4.27 7.27
CA ALA A 292 -53.29 -4.44 7.58
C ALA A 292 -53.97 -3.08 7.86
N GLY A 293 -53.31 -2.21 8.62
CA GLY A 293 -53.78 -0.85 8.87
C GLY A 293 -53.82 0.00 7.59
N ALA A 294 -52.80 -0.08 6.74
CA ALA A 294 -52.75 0.63 5.46
C ALA A 294 -53.87 0.19 4.51
N VAL A 295 -54.18 -1.11 4.44
CA VAL A 295 -55.30 -1.63 3.65
C VAL A 295 -56.64 -1.09 4.17
N ALA A 296 -56.86 -1.13 5.48
CA ALA A 296 -58.08 -0.57 6.08
C ALA A 296 -58.21 0.93 5.82
N PHE A 297 -57.10 1.67 5.92
CA PHE A 297 -57.04 3.10 5.60
C PHE A 297 -57.36 3.37 4.13
N ILE A 298 -56.74 2.65 3.19
CA ILE A 298 -57.00 2.81 1.75
C ILE A 298 -58.46 2.51 1.42
N PHE A 299 -59.03 1.44 1.98
CA PHE A 299 -60.44 1.11 1.82
C PHE A 299 -61.35 2.26 2.29
N GLN A 300 -61.10 2.76 3.51
CA GLN A 300 -61.87 3.85 4.08
C GLN A 300 -61.71 5.16 3.29
N LEU A 301 -60.50 5.44 2.79
CA LEU A 301 -60.21 6.61 1.96
C LEU A 301 -60.99 6.56 0.65
N ILE A 302 -60.98 5.41 -0.04
CA ILE A 302 -61.74 5.22 -1.29
C ILE A 302 -63.24 5.37 -1.00
N TYR A 303 -63.76 4.77 0.07
CA TYR A 303 -65.16 4.91 0.46
C TYR A 303 -65.55 6.37 0.71
N LEU A 304 -64.75 7.12 1.47
CA LEU A 304 -64.97 8.55 1.73
C LEU A 304 -64.92 9.39 0.46
N ILE A 305 -63.99 9.11 -0.45
CA ILE A 305 -63.91 9.78 -1.76
C ILE A 305 -65.21 9.52 -2.55
N ILE A 306 -65.65 8.27 -2.66
CA ILE A 306 -66.89 7.90 -3.37
C ILE A 306 -68.10 8.63 -2.76
N VAL A 307 -68.23 8.62 -1.43
CA VAL A 307 -69.32 9.28 -0.72
C VAL A 307 -69.29 10.79 -0.96
N ARG A 308 -68.11 11.42 -0.88
CA ARG A 308 -67.94 12.86 -1.15
C ARG A 308 -68.34 13.22 -2.57
N LEU A 309 -67.93 12.43 -3.56
CA LEU A 309 -68.36 12.62 -4.96
C LEU A 309 -69.87 12.45 -5.12
N ALA A 310 -70.47 11.45 -4.47
CA ALA A 310 -71.90 11.19 -4.54
C ALA A 310 -72.73 12.32 -3.91
N VAL A 311 -72.30 12.86 -2.77
CA VAL A 311 -72.92 14.03 -2.11
C VAL A 311 -72.78 15.28 -2.97
N TRP A 312 -71.58 15.52 -3.54
CA TRP A 312 -71.36 16.67 -4.41
C TRP A 312 -72.22 16.64 -5.68
N ARG A 313 -72.43 15.45 -6.27
CA ARG A 313 -73.39 15.25 -7.37
C ARG A 313 -74.83 15.52 -6.91
N GLN A 314 -75.23 15.06 -5.72
CA GLN A 314 -76.57 15.28 -5.19
C GLN A 314 -76.85 16.77 -4.88
N LEU A 315 -75.85 17.53 -4.42
CA LEU A 315 -75.98 18.98 -4.19
C LEU A 315 -76.27 19.77 -5.48
N ARG A 316 -75.88 19.23 -6.64
CA ARG A 316 -76.16 19.85 -7.95
C ARG A 316 -77.56 19.53 -8.48
N ASP A 317 -78.21 18.48 -7.99
CA ASP A 317 -79.55 18.08 -8.38
C ASP A 317 -80.42 17.80 -7.13
N LEU A 318 -80.93 18.88 -6.54
CA LEU A 318 -81.75 18.85 -5.32
C LEU A 318 -83.17 18.32 -5.56
N ASN A 319 -83.63 18.29 -6.81
CA ASN A 319 -85.01 17.97 -7.17
C ASN A 319 -85.26 16.46 -7.34
N ARG A 320 -84.18 15.64 -7.35
CA ARG A 320 -84.24 14.18 -7.48
C ARG A 320 -83.32 13.50 -6.47
N PRO A 321 -83.76 13.36 -5.20
CA PRO A 321 -82.93 12.78 -4.16
C PRO A 321 -82.71 11.27 -4.36
N ASN A 322 -81.45 10.82 -4.21
CA ASN A 322 -81.03 9.44 -4.44
C ASN A 322 -80.59 8.76 -3.13
N ARG A 323 -81.06 7.53 -2.87
CA ARG A 323 -80.78 6.77 -1.64
C ARG A 323 -79.34 6.31 -1.48
N ASN A 324 -78.54 6.33 -2.55
CA ASN A 324 -77.18 5.80 -2.53
C ASN A 324 -76.14 6.76 -1.92
N ASN A 325 -76.54 7.95 -1.48
CA ASN A 325 -75.65 8.87 -0.76
C ASN A 325 -76.28 9.37 0.54
N PRO A 326 -75.47 9.74 1.55
CA PRO A 326 -75.98 10.20 2.85
C PRO A 326 -76.92 11.42 2.76
N LEU A 327 -76.62 12.39 1.88
CA LEU A 327 -77.44 13.60 1.73
C LEU A 327 -78.82 13.29 1.12
N GLY A 328 -78.87 12.46 0.07
CA GLY A 328 -80.12 12.05 -0.55
C GLY A 328 -81.00 11.19 0.37
N ARG A 329 -80.40 10.42 1.29
CA ARG A 329 -81.15 9.72 2.35
C ARG A 329 -81.82 10.67 3.34
N VAL A 330 -81.17 11.79 3.67
CA VAL A 330 -81.75 12.83 4.55
C VAL A 330 -82.82 13.64 3.82
N LEU A 331 -82.63 13.95 2.54
CA LEU A 331 -83.64 14.67 1.73
C LEU A 331 -84.91 13.84 1.43
N LEU A 332 -84.83 12.52 1.59
CA LEU A 332 -85.95 11.58 1.43
C LEU A 332 -86.62 11.21 2.76
N ALA A 333 -85.98 11.52 3.89
CA ALA A 333 -86.49 11.29 5.24
C ALA A 333 -87.30 12.51 5.71
#